data_AF-A0A7C5IWD9-F1
#
_entry.id   AF-A0A7C5IWD9-F1
#
_cell.length_a   1.000
_cell.length_b   1.000
_cell.length_c   1.000
_cell.angle_alpha   90.00
_cell.angle_beta   90.00
_cell.angle_gamma   90.00
#
_symmetry.space_group_name_H-M   'P 1'
#
loop_
_entity.id
_entity.type
_entity.pdbx_description
1 polymer ?
#
loop_
_entity_poly.entity_id
_entity_poly.type
_entity_poly.pdbx_seq_one_letter_code
_entity_poly.pdbx_strand_id
1 'polypeptide(L)' 'MSFSFAVSASDGLARRGAMVTPRGDIQTPAFMPVGTAATVKAMYPEQVRETGAEILLGNTYH' A
#
# COMPACT_ATOMS: atom_id res chain seq x y z
N MET A 1 19.42 -2.11 2.63
CA MET A 1 18.01 -2.11 2.17
C MET A 1 17.18 -2.75 3.27
N SER A 2 16.51 -1.95 4.10
CA SER A 2 15.80 -2.44 5.28
C SER A 2 14.30 -2.27 5.08
N PHE A 3 13.57 -3.36 5.31
CA PHE A 3 12.16 -3.29 5.65
C PHE A 3 12.04 -2.94 7.14
N SER A 4 11.17 -2.01 7.51
CA SER A 4 10.83 -1.77 8.91
C SER A 4 9.36 -1.41 9.07
N PHE A 5 8.86 -1.62 10.28
CA PHE A 5 7.49 -1.27 10.64
C PHE A 5 7.49 -0.63 12.03
N ALA A 6 6.87 0.55 12.14
CA ALA A 6 6.76 1.29 13.39
C ALA A 6 5.30 1.67 13.65
N VAL A 7 4.85 1.49 14.89
CA VAL A 7 3.52 1.94 15.35
C VAL A 7 3.66 3.36 15.90
N SER A 8 2.82 4.28 15.40
CA SER A 8 2.79 5.68 15.84
C SER A 8 1.71 5.94 16.89
N ALA A 9 0.62 5.18 16.89
CA ALA A 9 -0.47 5.29 17.86
C ALA A 9 -1.26 3.98 17.96
N SER A 10 -1.97 3.79 19.08
CA SER A 10 -2.85 2.64 19.32
C SER A 10 -4.11 3.06 20.06
N ASP A 11 -5.22 2.39 19.75
CA ASP A 11 -6.50 2.49 20.48
C ASP A 11 -7.09 1.08 20.62
N GLY A 12 -7.09 0.54 21.83
CA GLY A 12 -7.36 -0.89 22.07
C GLY A 12 -6.45 -1.80 21.24
N LEU A 13 -7.05 -2.60 20.34
CA LEU A 13 -6.31 -3.48 19.42
C LEU A 13 -5.96 -2.78 18.08
N ALA A 14 -6.51 -1.60 17.81
CA ALA A 14 -6.24 -0.85 16.59
C ALA A 14 -4.86 -0.19 16.64
N ARG A 15 -4.18 -0.12 15.49
CA ARG A 15 -2.81 0.39 15.36
C ARG A 15 -2.68 1.29 14.14
N ARG A 16 -2.15 2.50 14.35
CA ARG A 16 -1.64 3.37 13.28
C ARG A 16 -0.14 3.21 13.20
N GLY A 17 0.42 3.12 12.00
CA GLY A 17 1.86 2.94 11.82
C GLY A 17 2.34 3.24 10.41
N ALA A 18 3.64 3.07 10.20
CA ALA A 18 4.27 3.22 8.89
C ALA A 18 5.19 2.02 8.62
N MET A 19 5.13 1.52 7.40
CA MET A 19 5.97 0.46 6.87
C MET A 19 6.94 1.07 5.85
N VAL A 20 8.23 1.04 6.15
CA VAL A 20 9.28 1.59 5.30
C VAL A 20 9.76 0.51 4.35
N THR A 21 9.75 0.81 3.06
CA THR A 21 10.27 -0.06 2.01
C THR A 21 11.29 0.69 1.15
N PRO A 22 12.13 -0.01 0.37
CA PRO A 22 13.03 0.66 -0.57
C PRO A 22 12.33 1.54 -1.62
N ARG A 23 11.02 1.34 -1.85
CA ARG A 23 10.23 2.07 -2.85
C ARG A 23 9.33 3.15 -2.24
N GLY A 24 9.42 3.38 -0.93
CA GLY A 24 8.63 4.39 -0.22
C GLY A 24 8.00 3.84 1.05
N ASP A 25 7.38 4.76 1.77
CA ASP A 25 6.71 4.51 3.04
C ASP A 25 5.22 4.27 2.81
N ILE A 26 4.64 3.35 3.60
CA ILE A 26 3.24 2.96 3.51
C ILE A 26 2.58 3.13 4.88
N GLN A 27 1.53 3.93 4.95
CA GLN A 27 0.75 4.21 6.13
C GLN A 27 -0.23 3.07 6.42
N THR A 28 -0.19 2.52 7.63
CA THR A 28 -1.12 1.49 8.09
C THR A 28 -2.14 2.07 9.06
N PRO A 29 -3.44 1.68 9.00
CA PRO A 29 -4.01 0.65 8.12
C PRO A 29 -4.02 1.05 6.64
N ALA A 30 -3.63 0.12 5.76
CA ALA A 30 -3.51 0.36 4.32
C ALA A 30 -4.55 -0.45 3.55
N PHE A 31 -5.14 0.14 2.51
CA PHE A 31 -5.95 -0.56 1.52
C PHE A 31 -5.15 -0.68 0.21
N MET A 32 -5.12 -1.87 -0.39
CA MET A 32 -4.32 -2.15 -1.59
C MET A 32 -5.22 -2.42 -2.79
N PRO A 33 -5.32 -1.50 -3.77
CA PRO A 33 -5.96 -1.81 -5.05
C PRO A 33 -5.27 -2.98 -5.75
N VAL A 34 -6.06 -3.85 -6.37
CA VAL A 34 -5.57 -5.08 -7.00
C VAL A 34 -5.32 -4.86 -8.49
N GLY A 35 -4.06 -5.03 -8.89
CA GLY A 35 -3.63 -5.13 -10.27
C GLY A 35 -3.72 -6.57 -10.78
N THR A 36 -4.53 -6.80 -11.82
CA THR A 36 -4.64 -8.10 -12.50
C THR A 36 -4.08 -7.95 -13.91
N ALA A 37 -3.14 -8.82 -14.32
CA ALA A 37 -2.41 -8.68 -15.60
C ALA A 37 -1.74 -7.29 -15.74
N ALA A 38 -0.98 -6.89 -14.72
CA ALA A 38 -0.24 -5.62 -14.65
C ALA A 38 -1.07 -4.32 -14.70
N THR A 39 -2.39 -4.37 -14.55
CA THR A 39 -3.26 -3.17 -14.55
C THR A 39 -4.30 -3.19 -13.44
N VAL A 40 -4.58 -2.04 -12.84
CA VAL A 40 -5.80 -1.80 -12.06
C VAL A 40 -6.90 -1.49 -13.07
N LYS A 41 -7.93 -2.33 -13.14
CA LYS A 41 -8.93 -2.27 -14.22
C LYS A 41 -9.54 -0.88 -14.36
N ALA A 42 -9.55 -0.38 -15.60
CA ALA A 42 -10.09 0.93 -16.00
C ALA A 42 -9.41 2.16 -15.40
N MET A 43 -8.20 2.01 -14.83
CA MET A 43 -7.45 3.14 -14.26
C MET A 43 -6.00 3.16 -14.76
N TYR A 44 -5.52 4.35 -15.11
CA TYR A 44 -4.09 4.59 -15.29
C TYR A 44 -3.37 4.67 -13.93
N PRO A 45 -2.06 4.35 -13.85
CA PRO A 45 -1.32 4.37 -12.59
C PRO A 45 -1.40 5.70 -11.82
N GLU A 46 -1.42 6.83 -12.53
CA GLU A 46 -1.57 8.16 -11.96
C GLU A 46 -2.93 8.34 -11.27
N GLN A 47 -4.01 7.83 -11.86
CA GLN A 47 -5.35 7.90 -11.28
C GLN A 47 -5.43 7.06 -10.00
N VAL A 48 -4.74 5.90 -9.99
CA VAL A 48 -4.66 5.07 -8.77
C VAL A 48 -3.88 5.80 -7.68
N ARG A 49 -2.77 6.46 -8.02
CA ARG A 49 -1.99 7.26 -7.08
C ARG A 49 -2.77 8.46 -6.54
N GLU A 50 -3.59 9.10 -7.38
CA GLU A 50 -4.48 10.21 -6.98
C GLU A 50 -5.54 9.80 -5.95
N THR A 51 -5.88 8.51 -5.84
CA THR A 51 -6.76 8.02 -4.76
C THR A 51 -6.09 8.01 -3.38
N GLY A 52 -4.78 8.28 -3.30
CA GLY A 52 -3.99 8.15 -2.08
C GLY A 52 -3.44 6.75 -1.85
N ALA A 53 -3.50 5.85 -2.84
CA ALA A 53 -2.90 4.53 -2.74
C ALA A 53 -1.36 4.61 -2.72
N GLU A 54 -0.75 4.14 -1.63
CA GLU A 54 0.70 4.08 -1.45
C GLU A 54 1.29 2.70 -1.84
N ILE A 55 0.43 1.70 -2.02
CA ILE A 55 0.79 0.32 -2.35
C ILE A 55 -0.30 -0.33 -3.21
N LEU A 56 0.13 -1.20 -4.13
CA LEU A 56 -0.74 -2.04 -4.96
C LEU A 56 -0.43 -3.52 -4.73
N LEU A 57 -1.46 -4.35 -4.86
CA LEU A 57 -1.30 -5.79 -4.90
C LEU A 57 -1.26 -6.25 -6.36
N GLY A 58 -0.14 -6.80 -6.80
CA GLY A 58 -0.05 -7.46 -8.11
C GLY A 58 -0.39 -8.94 -7.99
N ASN A 59 -1.36 -9.42 -8.76
CA ASN A 59 -1.62 -10.85 -8.85
C ASN A 59 -0.53 -11.50 -9.72
N THR A 60 0.20 -12.47 -9.17
CA THR A 60 1.32 -13.16 -9.85
C THR A 60 0.90 -14.36 -10.68
N TYR A 61 -0.35 -14.82 -10.60
CA TYR A 61 -0.86 -15.90 -11.44
C TYR A 61 -1.04 -15.45 -12.89
N HIS A 62 -1.51 -14.22 -13.09
CA HIS A 62 -1.68 -13.58 -14.39
C HIS A 62 -0.41 -12.86 -14.81
#